data_AF-A0A5M3XCX6-F1
#
_entry.id   AF-A0A5M3XCX6-F1
#
_cell.length_a   1.000
_cell.length_b   1.000
_cell.length_c   1.000
_cell.angle_alpha   90.00
_cell.angle_beta   90.00
_cell.angle_gamma   90.00
#
_symmetry.space_group_name_H-M   'P 1'
#
loop_
_entity.id
_entity.type
_entity.pdbx_description
1 polymer ?
#
loop_
_entity_poly.entity_id
_entity_poly.type
_entity_poly.pdbx_seq_one_letter_code
_entity_poly.pdbx_strand_id
1 'polypeptide(L)'
;MTLLALAWELTLFELAYEYQGRHPGFLMIDSPQKNLAPESRGDSTDEFMGISAGAIVNGIYRHIIDWLFQDGAGAQIIIVDNVPPALAVRHVIREFSGNPSNPPYGLIDDATNI
;
A
#
# COMPACT_ATOMS: atom_id res chain seq x y z
N MET A 1 13.42 9.79 1.63
CA MET A 1 13.44 9.62 0.16
C MET A 1 12.20 8.89 -0.36
N THR A 2 11.73 7.85 0.34
CA THR A 2 10.61 6.99 -0.06
C THR A 2 9.30 7.71 -0.34
N LEU A 3 8.87 8.64 0.52
CA LEU A 3 7.60 9.33 0.34
C LEU A 3 7.56 10.16 -0.96
N LEU A 4 8.66 10.84 -1.29
CA LEU A 4 8.76 11.64 -2.50
C LEU A 4 8.75 10.77 -3.76
N ALA A 5 9.46 9.63 -3.72
CA ALA A 5 9.44 8.67 -4.81
C ALA A 5 8.04 8.10 -5.04
N LEU A 6 7.35 7.69 -3.97
CA LEU A 6 5.98 7.18 -4.05
C LEU A 6 5.00 8.25 -4.57
N ALA A 7 5.12 9.48 -4.09
CA ALA A 7 4.30 10.59 -4.59
C ALA A 7 4.52 10.82 -6.09
N TRP A 8 5.76 10.72 -6.56
CA TRP A 8 6.11 10.86 -7.98
C TRP A 8 5.57 9.70 -8.82
N GLU A 9 5.72 8.46 -8.35
CA GLU A 9 5.20 7.25 -9.01
C GLU A 9 3.67 7.30 -9.14
N LEU A 10 2.97 7.66 -8.05
CA LEU A 10 1.52 7.87 -8.05
C LEU A 10 1.13 8.98 -9.03
N THR A 11 1.81 10.13 -9.00
CA THR A 11 1.54 11.24 -9.92
C THR A 11 1.65 10.80 -11.39
N LEU A 12 2.70 10.05 -11.74
CA LEU A 12 2.88 9.55 -13.10
C LEU A 12 1.78 8.58 -13.50
N PHE A 13 1.39 7.68 -12.60
CA PHE A 13 0.33 6.71 -12.83
C PHE A 13 -1.03 7.40 -13.02
N GLU A 14 -1.39 8.31 -12.10
CA GLU A 14 -2.65 9.05 -12.10
C GLU A 14 -2.80 9.87 -13.39
N LEU A 15 -1.77 10.66 -13.74
CA LEU A 15 -1.76 11.41 -15.00
C LEU A 15 -1.84 10.49 -16.22
N ALA A 16 -1.08 9.40 -16.25
CA ALA A 16 -1.13 8.48 -17.38
C ALA A 16 -2.51 7.83 -17.54
N TYR A 17 -3.21 7.56 -16.44
CA TYR A 17 -4.56 7.01 -16.46
C TYR A 17 -5.59 8.05 -16.90
N GLU A 18 -5.62 9.22 -16.25
CA GLU A 18 -6.58 10.29 -16.49
C GLU A 18 -6.52 10.84 -17.92
N TYR A 19 -5.33 10.97 -18.49
CA TYR A 19 -5.13 11.44 -19.86
C TYR A 19 -5.26 10.34 -20.92
N GLN A 20 -5.75 9.14 -20.56
CA GLN A 20 -5.84 7.99 -21.48
C GLN A 20 -4.51 7.70 -22.17
N GLY A 21 -3.42 7.83 -21.42
CA GLY A 21 -2.08 7.49 -21.88
C GLY A 21 -1.93 6.01 -22.16
N ARG A 22 -0.75 5.62 -22.65
CA ARG A 22 -0.39 4.20 -22.87
C ARG A 22 -0.01 3.55 -21.54
N HIS A 23 -0.98 3.35 -20.66
CA HIS A 23 -0.79 2.68 -19.36
C HIS A 23 -1.85 1.58 -19.17
N PRO A 24 -1.51 0.41 -18.60
CA PRO A 24 -2.44 -0.72 -18.46
C PRO A 24 -3.57 -0.50 -17.43
N GLY A 25 -3.68 0.69 -16.84
CA GLY A 25 -4.69 0.99 -15.83
C GLY A 25 -4.47 0.31 -14.48
N PHE A 26 -3.33 -0.35 -14.25
CA PHE A 26 -3.00 -0.91 -12.94
C PHE A 26 -1.58 -0.60 -12.46
N LEU A 27 -1.41 -0.45 -11.15
CA LEU A 27 -0.13 -0.25 -10.47
C LEU A 27 0.02 -1.27 -9.33
N MET A 28 1.22 -1.83 -9.16
CA MET A 28 1.54 -2.70 -8.02
C MET A 28 2.61 -2.05 -7.15
N ILE A 29 2.34 -1.96 -5.85
CA ILE A 29 3.25 -1.38 -4.85
C ILE A 29 3.61 -2.48 -3.84
N ASP A 30 4.90 -2.80 -3.73
CA ASP A 30 5.41 -3.71 -2.71
C ASP A 30 5.87 -2.93 -1.47
N SER A 31 5.23 -3.23 -0.33
CA SER A 31 5.68 -2.87 1.01
C SER A 31 5.98 -1.36 1.19
N PRO A 32 4.99 -0.46 0.99
CA PRO A 32 5.23 0.98 1.11
C PRO A 32 5.70 1.37 2.52
N GLN A 33 5.21 0.69 3.55
CA GLN A 33 5.46 1.05 4.95
C GLN A 33 6.88 0.82 5.44
N LYS A 34 7.57 -0.23 4.96
CA LYS A 34 8.93 -0.59 5.41
C LYS A 34 9.93 0.56 5.26
N ASN A 35 9.67 1.43 4.29
CA ASN A 35 10.51 2.56 3.94
C ASN A 35 9.90 3.93 4.33
N LEU A 36 8.67 3.95 4.86
CA LEU A 36 7.94 5.16 5.28
C LEU A 36 7.87 5.31 6.81
N ALA A 37 7.84 4.19 7.53
CA ALA A 37 7.88 4.14 8.98
C ALA A 37 9.06 3.24 9.38
N PRO A 38 10.22 3.81 9.79
CA PRO A 38 11.27 3.01 10.39
C PRO A 38 10.67 2.32 11.62
N GLU A 39 10.78 0.99 11.73
CA GLU A 39 10.44 0.31 12.97
C GLU A 39 11.22 0.99 14.11
N SER A 40 10.51 1.66 15.01
CA SER A 40 11.08 2.35 16.17
C SER A 40 11.59 1.30 17.16
N ARG A 41 12.71 0.66 16.80
CA ARG A 41 13.32 -0.39 17.59
C ARG A 41 14.15 0.26 18.69
N GLY A 42 13.46 0.59 19.79
CA GLY A 42 14.07 0.78 21.10
C GLY A 42 14.63 2.18 21.40
N ASP A 43 14.27 2.63 22.59
CA ASP A 43 14.78 3.75 23.37
C ASP A 43 14.33 5.19 23.03
N SER A 44 13.25 5.58 23.71
CA SER A 44 13.12 6.85 24.44
C SER A 44 13.49 8.14 23.68
N THR A 45 12.77 8.51 22.61
CA THR A 45 12.50 9.93 22.26
C THR A 45 11.45 10.20 21.16
N ASP A 46 10.94 9.20 20.43
CA ASP A 46 10.31 9.44 19.12
C ASP A 46 8.81 9.09 18.99
N GLU A 47 8.03 9.28 20.06
CA GLU A 47 6.56 9.12 20.01
C GLU A 47 5.91 10.03 18.95
N PHE A 48 6.43 11.26 18.79
CA PHE A 48 6.01 12.19 17.74
C PHE A 48 6.34 11.69 16.32
N MET A 49 7.47 11.00 16.15
CA MET A 49 7.86 10.39 14.86
C MET A 49 7.02 9.16 14.52
N GLY A 50 6.61 8.38 15.52
CA GLY A 50 5.64 7.29 15.33
C GLY A 50 4.26 7.80 14.92
N ILE A 51 3.78 8.86 15.56
CA ILE A 51 2.51 9.53 15.21
C ILE A 51 2.58 10.10 13.78
N SER A 52 3.69 10.74 13.40
CA SER A 52 3.84 11.33 12.06
C SER A 52 3.94 10.26 10.97
N ALA A 53 4.66 9.16 11.22
CA ALA A 53 4.74 8.03 10.30
C ALA A 53 3.36 7.37 10.08
N GLY A 54 2.60 7.14 11.15
CA GLY A 54 1.22 6.64 11.06
C GLY A 54 0.29 7.58 10.29
N ALA A 55 0.42 8.90 10.50
CA ALA A 55 -0.35 9.90 9.76
C ALA A 55 0.00 9.91 8.26
N ILE A 56 1.28 9.77 7.90
CA ILE A 56 1.74 9.69 6.51
C ILE A 56 1.16 8.46 5.82
N VAL A 57 1.25 7.28 6.45
CA VAL A 57 0.69 6.04 5.90
C VAL A 57 -0.81 6.16 5.69
N ASN A 58 -1.56 6.65 6.69
CA ASN A 58 -3.00 6.88 6.54
C ASN A 58 -3.32 7.90 5.43
N GLY A 59 -2.49 8.93 5.27
CA GLY A 59 -2.62 9.92 4.21
C GLY A 59 -2.49 9.31 2.81
N ILE A 60 -1.47 8.47 2.60
CA ILE A 60 -1.24 7.77 1.32
C ILE A 60 -2.41 6.86 0.96
N TYR A 61 -2.81 5.99 1.89
CA TYR A 61 -3.90 5.05 1.63
C TYR A 61 -5.22 5.77 1.38
N ARG A 62 -5.48 6.87 2.11
CA ARG A 62 -6.67 7.70 1.86
C ARG A 62 -6.63 8.36 0.50
N HIS A 63 -5.50 8.95 0.11
CA HIS A 63 -5.32 9.53 -1.23
C HIS A 63 -5.61 8.50 -2.33
N ILE A 64 -5.01 7.31 -2.24
CA ILE A 64 -5.23 6.21 -3.19
C ILE A 64 -6.70 5.82 -3.27
N ILE A 65 -7.35 5.64 -2.13
CA ILE A 65 -8.76 5.25 -2.06
C ILE A 65 -9.65 6.33 -2.66
N ASP A 66 -9.46 7.58 -2.25
CA ASP A 66 -10.28 8.70 -2.73
C ASP A 66 -10.14 8.86 -4.26
N TRP A 67 -8.91 8.77 -4.78
CA TRP A 67 -8.66 8.83 -6.22
C TRP A 67 -9.32 7.67 -6.98
N LEU A 68 -9.21 6.42 -6.49
CA LEU A 68 -9.85 5.25 -7.11
C LEU A 68 -11.39 5.33 -7.13
N PHE A 69 -12.00 6.06 -6.18
CA PHE A 69 -13.43 6.33 -6.16
C PHE A 69 -13.85 7.56 -6.98
N GLN A 70 -12.90 8.29 -7.57
CA GLN A 70 -13.12 9.52 -8.33
C GLN A 70 -12.48 9.41 -9.73
N ASP A 71 -11.45 10.20 -10.01
CA ASP A 71 -10.82 10.33 -11.33
C ASP A 71 -10.12 9.04 -11.78
N GLY A 72 -9.73 8.20 -10.81
CA GLY A 72 -9.18 6.86 -11.02
C GLY A 72 -10.22 5.76 -11.20
N ALA A 73 -11.51 6.06 -11.36
CA ALA A 73 -12.55 5.03 -11.49
C ALA A 73 -12.24 4.08 -12.66
N GLY A 74 -12.11 2.78 -12.35
CA GLY A 74 -11.73 1.73 -13.29
C GLY A 74 -10.24 1.37 -13.30
N ALA A 75 -9.39 2.18 -12.66
CA ALA A 75 -8.00 1.82 -12.39
C ALA A 75 -7.91 0.80 -11.25
N GLN A 76 -6.77 0.13 -11.14
CA GLN A 76 -6.49 -0.83 -10.07
C GLN A 76 -5.13 -0.55 -9.42
N ILE A 77 -5.10 -0.45 -8.10
CA ILE A 77 -3.83 -0.43 -7.36
C ILE A 77 -3.79 -1.66 -6.46
N ILE A 78 -2.74 -2.47 -6.62
CA ILE A 78 -2.47 -3.66 -5.80
C ILE A 78 -1.36 -3.28 -4.83
N ILE A 79 -1.63 -3.38 -3.53
CA ILE A 79 -0.64 -3.10 -2.49
C ILE A 79 -0.39 -4.39 -1.71
N VAL A 80 0.88 -4.78 -1.60
CA VAL A 80 1.32 -5.85 -0.71
C VAL A 80 1.85 -5.19 0.56
N ASP A 81 1.20 -5.47 1.70
CA ASP A 81 1.55 -4.87 2.98
C ASP A 81 1.40 -5.90 4.11
N ASN A 82 2.29 -5.81 5.10
CA ASN A 82 2.27 -6.67 6.29
C ASN A 82 1.41 -6.06 7.42
N VAL A 83 1.27 -4.73 7.45
CA VAL A 83 0.58 -4.02 8.54
C VAL A 83 -0.28 -2.89 7.96
N PRO A 84 -1.25 -3.20 7.07
CA PRO A 84 -2.07 -2.16 6.44
C PRO A 84 -2.83 -1.32 7.49
N PRO A 85 -3.01 0.00 7.27
CA PRO A 85 -3.77 0.84 8.19
C PRO A 85 -5.24 0.39 8.24
N ALA A 86 -5.95 0.72 9.33
CA ALA A 86 -7.34 0.30 9.54
C ALA A 86 -8.30 0.63 8.38
N LEU A 87 -8.05 1.76 7.70
CA LEU A 87 -8.87 2.21 6.57
C LEU A 87 -8.72 1.33 5.31
N ALA A 88 -7.64 0.55 5.22
CA ALA A 88 -7.38 -0.39 4.13
C ALA A 88 -7.97 -1.79 4.36
N VAL A 89 -8.35 -2.13 5.61
CA VAL A 89 -8.86 -3.47 5.98
C VAL A 89 -10.03 -3.92 5.08
N ARG A 90 -10.95 -3.01 4.77
CA ARG A 90 -12.12 -3.29 3.89
C ARG A 90 -11.75 -3.53 2.42
N HIS A 91 -10.50 -3.28 2.04
CA HIS A 91 -9.97 -3.45 0.68
C HIS A 91 -8.98 -4.62 0.60
N VAL A 92 -8.73 -5.33 1.71
CA VAL A 92 -7.87 -6.52 1.73
C VAL A 92 -8.59 -7.67 1.02
N ILE A 93 -8.01 -8.11 -0.09
CA ILE A 93 -8.54 -9.23 -0.87
C ILE A 93 -8.05 -10.57 -0.31
N ARG A 94 -6.80 -10.61 0.19
CA ARG A 94 -6.19 -11.82 0.72
C ARG A 94 -5.12 -11.50 1.75
N GLU A 95 -5.09 -12.28 2.81
CA GLU A 95 -4.00 -12.30 3.80
C GLU A 95 -3.19 -13.57 3.60
N PHE A 96 -1.88 -13.47 3.76
CA PHE A 96 -0.96 -14.60 3.73
C PHE A 96 -0.25 -14.70 5.06
N SER A 97 -0.10 -15.92 5.55
CA SER A 97 0.63 -16.18 6.78
C SER A 97 2.09 -16.53 6.44
N GLY A 98 3.02 -16.10 7.31
CA GLY A 98 4.41 -16.55 7.29
C GLY A 98 4.61 -17.93 7.93
N ASN A 99 3.54 -18.62 8.30
CA ASN A 99 3.57 -19.92 8.97
C ASN A 99 3.03 -21.03 8.04
N PRO A 100 3.85 -22.01 7.61
CA PRO A 100 3.42 -23.11 6.75
C PRO A 100 2.27 -23.94 7.32
N SER A 101 2.09 -23.96 8.65
CA SER A 101 0.99 -24.66 9.32
C SER A 101 -0.33 -23.87 9.34
N ASN A 102 -0.31 -22.62 8.89
CA ASN A 102 -1.47 -21.74 8.86
C ASN A 102 -1.66 -21.18 7.42
N PRO A 103 -2.30 -21.91 6.51
CA PRO A 103 -2.49 -21.47 5.13
C PRO A 103 -3.43 -20.25 5.03
N PRO A 104 -3.33 -19.44 3.95
CA PRO A 104 -2.40 -19.59 2.82
C PRO A 104 -0.99 -19.09 3.18
N TYR A 105 0.02 -19.87 2.80
CA TYR A 105 1.43 -19.54 3.05
C TYR A 105 1.95 -18.55 1.99
N GLY A 106 3.05 -17.84 2.28
CA GLY A 106 3.48 -16.61 1.60
C GLY A 106 3.84 -16.67 0.11
N LEU A 107 3.43 -17.69 -0.66
CA LEU A 107 3.58 -17.76 -2.11
C LEU A 107 2.21 -17.75 -2.80
N ILE A 108 2.14 -17.15 -3.99
CA ILE A 108 0.92 -17.17 -4.83
C ILE A 108 0.49 -18.61 -5.15
N ASP A 109 1.45 -19.53 -5.25
CA ASP A 109 1.18 -20.95 -5.45
C ASP A 109 0.43 -21.60 -4.26
N ASP A 110 0.51 -21.03 -3.06
CA ASP A 110 -0.27 -21.47 -1.89
C ASP A 110 -1.72 -20.96 -1.90
N ALA A 111 -2.08 -20.10 -2.87
CA ALA A 111 -3.45 -19.65 -3.07
C ALA A 111 -4.33 -20.72 -3.76
N THR A 112 -3.80 -21.91 -4.05
CA THR A 112 -4.55 -23.01 -4.65
C THR A 112 -5.47 -23.67 -3.62
N ASN A 113 -6.67 -23.10 -3.47
CA ASN A 113 -7.92 -23.78 -3.09
C ASN A 113 -9.06 -22.74 -3.14
N ILE A 114 -9.50 -22.40 -4.36
CA ILE A 114 -10.79 -21.74 -4.62
C ILE A 114 -11.66 -22.73 -5.39
#